data_AF-A0A7X2ZWN1-F1
#
_entry.id   AF-A0A7X2ZWN1-F1
#
_cell.length_a   1.000
_cell.length_b   1.000
_cell.length_c   1.000
_cell.angle_alpha   90.00
_cell.angle_beta   90.00
_cell.angle_gamma   90.00
#
_symmetry.space_group_name_H-M   'P 1'
#
loop_
_entity.id
_entity.type
_entity.pdbx_description
1 polymer ?
#
loop_
_entity_poly.entity_id
_entity_poly.type
_entity_poly.pdbx_seq_one_letter_code
_entity_poly.pdbx_strand_id
1 'polypeptide(L)'
;MKWKRQSTVEPVFGTLTQFMGMRKVNTIGLEQANKVMHLSAMAYNLKKYLKFEQKRSKSGAGRIDLASLVKSALQYLFGTCIKHLNLVPRF
;
A
#
# COMPACT_ATOMS: atom_id res chain seq x y z
N MET A 1 -19.44 -3.43 1.32
CA MET A 1 -18.78 -2.26 1.95
C MET A 1 -19.04 -2.30 3.45
N LYS A 2 -18.01 -2.24 4.30
CA LYS A 2 -18.21 -2.10 5.75
C LYS A 2 -18.57 -0.64 6.06
N TRP A 3 -19.59 -0.44 6.88
CA TRP A 3 -20.15 0.87 7.20
C TRP A 3 -19.17 1.74 7.98
N LYS A 4 -19.12 3.04 7.68
CA LYS A 4 -18.21 4.05 8.27
C LYS A 4 -18.28 4.14 9.80
N ARG A 5 -19.35 3.61 10.41
CA ARG A 5 -19.57 3.51 11.87
C ARG A 5 -18.89 2.30 12.51
N GLN A 6 -18.57 1.26 11.74
CA GLN A 6 -17.69 0.18 12.19
C GLN A 6 -16.24 0.64 12.31
N SER A 7 -15.91 1.85 11.83
CA SER A 7 -14.55 2.39 11.82
C SER A 7 -14.16 3.15 13.08
N THR A 8 -15.13 3.68 13.85
CA THR A 8 -14.78 4.72 14.84
C THR A 8 -15.28 4.47 16.26
N VAL A 9 -16.18 3.52 16.50
CA VAL A 9 -16.42 3.02 17.86
C VAL A 9 -16.75 1.52 17.78
N GLU A 10 -15.83 0.72 18.34
CA GLU A 10 -15.83 -0.74 18.57
C GLU A 10 -16.10 -1.74 17.41
N PRO A 11 -15.07 -2.00 16.58
CA PRO A 11 -14.88 -3.30 15.90
C PRO A 11 -13.85 -4.22 16.58
N VAL A 12 -13.26 -3.81 17.72
CA VAL A 12 -12.14 -4.55 18.36
C VAL A 12 -12.58 -5.33 19.60
N PHE A 13 -13.57 -4.86 20.35
CA PHE A 13 -13.99 -5.52 21.60
C PHE A 13 -14.51 -6.94 21.39
N GLY A 14 -15.38 -7.16 20.38
CA GLY A 14 -15.85 -8.49 20.01
C GLY A 14 -14.70 -9.43 19.60
N THR A 15 -13.70 -8.93 18.86
CA THR A 15 -12.54 -9.74 18.49
C THR A 15 -11.68 -10.09 19.70
N LEU A 16 -11.47 -9.13 20.60
CA LEU A 16 -10.68 -9.35 21.80
C LEU A 16 -11.34 -10.38 22.73
N THR A 17 -12.65 -10.28 22.92
CA THR A 17 -13.42 -11.18 23.80
C THR A 17 -13.63 -12.58 23.21
N GLN A 18 -13.89 -12.69 21.91
CA GLN A 18 -14.16 -13.98 21.25
C GLN A 18 -12.90 -14.73 20.81
N PHE A 19 -11.87 -14.03 20.34
CA PHE A 19 -10.70 -14.66 19.71
C PHE A 19 -9.37 -14.39 20.43
N MET A 20 -9.25 -13.33 21.23
CA MET A 20 -8.01 -12.99 21.95
C MET A 20 -8.09 -13.26 23.47
N GLY A 21 -9.06 -14.06 23.91
CA GLY A 21 -9.15 -14.51 25.30
C GLY A 21 -9.57 -13.46 26.32
N MET A 22 -10.06 -12.28 25.89
CA MET A 22 -10.46 -11.19 26.80
C MET A 22 -11.86 -11.36 27.41
N ARG A 23 -12.43 -12.57 27.42
CA ARG A 23 -13.76 -12.86 28.00
C ARG A 23 -13.78 -12.68 29.53
N LYS A 24 -12.64 -12.88 30.19
CA LYS A 24 -12.46 -12.67 31.63
C LYS A 24 -11.18 -11.88 31.87
N VAL A 25 -11.28 -10.78 32.61
CA VAL A 25 -10.14 -9.94 33.00
C VAL A 25 -9.93 -10.11 34.50
N ASN A 26 -8.76 -10.63 34.90
CA ASN A 26 -8.45 -10.96 36.29
C ASN A 26 -7.90 -9.75 37.07
N THR A 27 -8.51 -8.57 36.88
CA THR A 27 -8.12 -7.34 37.59
C THR A 27 -9.19 -6.94 38.58
N ILE A 28 -8.78 -6.46 39.75
CA ILE A 28 -9.70 -5.94 40.75
C ILE A 28 -10.07 -4.51 40.36
N GLY A 29 -11.38 -4.23 40.26
CA GLY A 29 -11.91 -2.90 39.98
C GLY A 29 -12.10 -2.59 38.49
N LEU A 30 -13.11 -1.77 38.21
CA LEU A 30 -13.50 -1.40 36.84
C LEU A 30 -12.43 -0.55 36.14
N GLU A 31 -11.76 0.34 36.88
CA GLU A 31 -10.72 1.20 36.34
C GLU A 31 -9.54 0.39 35.78
N GLN A 32 -9.10 -0.63 36.50
CA GLN A 32 -8.01 -1.49 36.08
C GLN A 32 -8.40 -2.38 34.89
N ALA A 33 -9.64 -2.89 34.89
CA ALA A 33 -10.19 -3.63 33.76
C ALA A 33 -10.22 -2.76 32.49
N ASN A 34 -10.56 -1.48 32.64
CA ASN A 34 -10.59 -0.53 31.53
C ASN A 34 -9.18 -0.30 30.93
N LYS A 35 -8.15 -0.19 31.77
CA LYS A 35 -6.75 -0.08 31.33
C LYS A 35 -6.30 -1.31 30.53
N VAL A 36 -6.60 -2.51 31.03
CA VAL A 36 -6.24 -3.77 30.34
C VAL A 36 -6.96 -3.93 29.01
N MET A 37 -8.24 -3.53 28.94
CA MET A 37 -9.01 -3.53 27.69
C MET A 37 -8.36 -2.60 26.65
N HIS A 38 -8.03 -1.36 27.03
CA HIS A 38 -7.41 -0.40 26.13
C HIS A 38 -6.02 -0.85 25.65
N LEU A 39 -5.21 -1.39 26.57
CA LEU A 39 -3.90 -1.95 26.24
C LEU A 39 -4.02 -3.08 25.20
N SER A 40 -4.98 -3.99 25.40
CA SER A 40 -5.23 -5.11 24.50
C SER A 40 -5.69 -4.63 23.11
N ALA A 41 -6.54 -3.61 23.06
CA ALA A 41 -6.98 -3.00 21.81
C ALA A 41 -5.83 -2.33 21.05
N MET A 42 -4.95 -1.59 21.75
CA MET A 42 -3.74 -1.01 21.16
C MET A 42 -2.82 -2.09 20.61
N ALA A 43 -2.54 -3.15 21.37
CA ALA A 43 -1.69 -4.26 20.94
C ALA A 43 -2.25 -4.98 19.70
N TYR A 44 -3.58 -5.19 19.64
CA TYR A 44 -4.24 -5.78 18.49
C TYR A 44 -4.09 -4.90 17.23
N ASN A 45 -4.28 -3.59 17.40
CA ASN A 45 -4.11 -2.64 16.30
C ASN A 45 -2.65 -2.61 15.81
N LEU A 46 -1.67 -2.60 16.72
CA LEU A 46 -0.24 -2.65 16.38
C LEU A 46 0.10 -3.93 15.60
N LYS A 47 -0.35 -5.10 16.07
CA LYS A 47 -0.18 -6.38 15.35
C LYS A 47 -0.73 -6.31 13.92
N LYS A 48 -1.84 -5.62 13.71
CA LYS A 48 -2.45 -5.44 12.38
C LYS A 48 -1.63 -4.50 11.50
N TYR A 49 -1.08 -3.43 12.06
CA TYR A 49 -0.18 -2.52 11.35
C TYR A 49 1.13 -3.20 10.93
N LEU A 50 1.71 -4.04 11.79
CA LEU A 50 2.94 -4.78 11.45
C LEU A 50 2.75 -5.78 10.30
N LYS A 51 1.54 -6.32 10.14
CA LYS A 51 1.18 -7.23 9.04
C LYS A 51 0.66 -6.50 7.79
N PHE A 52 0.71 -5.17 7.78
CA PHE A 52 0.21 -4.39 6.66
C PHE A 52 1.23 -4.38 5.52
N GLU A 53 1.06 -5.33 4.60
CA GLU A 53 1.66 -5.22 3.28
C GLU A 53 0.83 -4.23 2.43
N GLN A 54 1.45 -3.14 1.98
CA GLN A 54 0.80 -2.24 1.02
C GLN A 54 0.51 -3.02 -0.26
N LYS A 55 -0.74 -3.47 -0.43
CA LYS A 55 -1.27 -3.89 -1.73
C LYS A 55 -1.37 -2.66 -2.63
N ARG A 56 -0.22 -2.17 -3.13
CA ARG A 56 -0.22 -1.25 -4.26
C ARG A 56 -0.89 -1.98 -5.40
N SER A 57 -2.00 -1.44 -5.89
CA SER A 57 -2.54 -1.87 -7.17
C SER A 57 -1.40 -1.82 -8.17
N LYS A 58 -1.12 -2.93 -8.86
CA LYS A 58 -0.19 -2.93 -9.99
C LYS A 58 -0.84 -2.12 -11.11
N SER A 59 -0.90 -0.80 -10.98
CA SER A 59 -1.32 0.05 -12.07
C SER A 59 -0.17 0.03 -13.08
N GLY A 60 -0.44 -0.46 -14.29
CA GLY A 60 0.52 -0.44 -15.40
C GLY A 60 0.89 0.98 -15.87
N ALA A 61 0.34 2.02 -15.25
CA ALA A 61 0.49 3.42 -15.61
C ALA A 61 1.93 3.96 -15.47
N GLY A 62 2.82 3.24 -14.77
CA GLY A 62 4.23 3.61 -14.63
C GLY A 62 5.20 2.86 -15.55
N ARG A 63 4.71 1.97 -16.42
CA ARG A 63 5.57 1.25 -17.38
C ARG A 63 5.75 2.14 -18.62
N ILE A 64 6.53 3.22 -18.46
CA ILE A 64 7.17 3.84 -19.62
C ILE A 64 8.09 2.74 -20.16
N ASP A 65 7.62 2.05 -21.19
CA ASP A 65 8.35 0.96 -21.80
C ASP A 65 9.68 1.53 -22.29
N LEU A 66 10.78 1.16 -21.64
CA LEU A 66 12.12 1.61 -22.00
C LEU A 66 12.42 1.27 -23.47
N ALA A 67 11.78 0.22 -23.99
CA ALA A 67 11.82 -0.11 -25.42
C ALA A 67 11.17 0.98 -26.30
N SER A 68 10.10 1.65 -25.85
CA SER A 68 9.48 2.75 -26.60
C SER A 68 10.37 4.00 -26.66
N LEU A 69 11.10 4.29 -25.57
CA LEU A 69 12.05 5.39 -25.52
C LEU A 69 13.28 5.11 -26.39
N VAL A 70 13.84 3.90 -26.32
CA VAL A 70 14.98 3.46 -27.16
C VAL A 70 14.58 3.42 -28.64
N LYS A 71 13.38 2.92 -28.98
CA LYS A 71 12.87 2.94 -30.36
C LYS A 71 12.74 4.36 -30.90
N SER A 72 12.21 5.28 -30.11
CA SER A 72 12.07 6.68 -30.52
C SER A 72 13.44 7.32 -30.74
N ALA A 73 14.39 7.12 -29.81
CA ALA A 73 15.75 7.65 -29.95
C ALA A 73 16.48 7.10 -31.20
N LEU A 74 16.34 5.80 -31.47
CA LEU A 74 16.90 5.19 -32.68
C LEU A 74 16.29 5.80 -33.96
N GLN A 75 14.97 5.99 -34.01
CA GLN A 75 14.33 6.63 -35.16
C GLN A 75 14.82 8.06 -35.40
N TYR A 76 15.03 8.85 -34.34
CA TYR A 76 15.61 10.19 -34.46
C TYR A 76 17.05 10.17 -34.99
N LEU A 77 17.88 9.23 -34.51
CA LEU A 77 19.26 9.06 -34.97
C LEU A 77 19.33 8.63 -36.44
N PHE A 78 18.53 7.62 -36.83
CA PHE A 78 18.44 7.17 -38.23
C PHE A 78 17.91 8.27 -39.15
N GLY A 79 16.86 8.99 -38.75
CA GLY A 79 16.30 10.09 -39.53
C GLY A 79 17.30 11.24 -39.73
N THR A 80 18.09 11.56 -38.70
CA THR A 80 19.15 12.59 -38.80
C THR A 80 20.30 12.13 -39.70
N CYS A 81 20.69 10.86 -39.60
CA CYS A 81 21.74 10.28 -40.43
C CYS A 81 21.38 10.26 -41.92
N ILE A 82 20.15 9.86 -42.27
CA ILE A 82 19.67 9.87 -43.66
C ILE A 82 19.58 11.30 -44.21
N LYS A 83 19.10 12.26 -43.41
CA LYS A 83 19.07 13.68 -43.80
C LYS A 83 20.48 14.22 -44.08
N HIS A 84 21.46 13.84 -43.27
CA HIS A 84 22.84 14.26 -43.45
C HIS A 84 23.49 13.62 -44.69
N LEU A 85 23.20 12.34 -44.97
CA LEU A 85 23.72 11.63 -46.15
C LEU A 85 23.19 12.21 -47.47
N ASN A 86 21.94 12.70 -47.48
CA ASN A 86 21.33 13.35 -48.65
C ASN A 86 21.74 14.83 -48.81
N LEU A 87 22.38 15.43 -47.79
CA LEU A 87 22.91 16.81 -47.85
C LEU A 87 24.38 16.88 -48.30
N VAL A 88 25.08 15.73 -48.41
CA VAL A 88 26.42 15.69 -48.98
C VAL A 88 26.28 15.80 -50.51
N PRO A 89 26.78 16.89 -51.13
CA PRO A 89 26.64 17.09 -52.56
C PRO A 89 27.40 15.97 -53.28
N ARG A 90 26.66 15.20 -54.08
CA ARG A 90 27.21 14.21 -54.99
C ARG A 90 27.76 14.99 -56.19
N PHE A 91 29.07 15.21 -56.20
CA PHE A 91 29.79 15.71 -57.38
C PHE A 91 29.72 14.69 -58.51
#